data_AF-A0A524CCL7-F1
#
_entry.id   AF-A0A524CCL7-F1
#
_cell.length_a   1.000
_cell.length_b   1.000
_cell.length_c   1.000
_cell.angle_alpha   90.00
_cell.angle_beta   90.00
_cell.angle_gamma   90.00
#
_symmetry.space_group_name_H-M   'P 1'
#
loop_
_entity.id
_entity.type
_entity.pdbx_description
1 polymer ?
#
loop_
_entity_poly.entity_id
_entity_poly.type
_entity_poly.pdbx_seq_one_letter_code
_entity_poly.pdbx_strand_id
1 'polypeptide(L)'
;MRAGINESDCRLVASIQVEIDTSLLDDLLSYVQHTDRGTLDRIIQHPAALKTYKHAVRFENTSKDIRGFWSDVLDVESEQRSQVVKAVDRCLDHLRSERETYQMLFKDLRMYLPDDCILETTLYAIIGYDVGIVSDGSALLNLAHPWFQEDIREVPFLAMHELHHVAYTSYNPMFKMADLQTTSDLFEAVRYATHMEGLAVYAPLERRIDFEVFSNIDYPVLLNRRVRDKRVREYFSMVEELEAAEERPLDSSDLEVIEVMSGGKTRLWYIAGAHMAMAIDENLGRESLVQTIVDGPAAFFDVYSTLA
;
A
#
# COMPACT_ATOMS: atom_id res chain seq x y z
N MET A 1 -5.26 46.32 33.34
CA MET A 1 -4.48 45.12 33.01
C MET A 1 -5.39 44.25 32.16
N ARG A 2 -5.29 44.36 30.82
CA ARG A 2 -6.13 43.60 29.89
C ARG A 2 -5.47 42.25 29.68
N ALA A 3 -6.17 41.18 30.00
CA ALA A 3 -5.77 39.82 29.68
C ALA A 3 -5.73 39.69 28.15
N GLY A 4 -4.54 39.39 27.62
CA GLY A 4 -4.37 39.01 26.23
C GLY A 4 -5.02 37.65 26.02
N ILE A 5 -5.99 37.61 25.11
CA ILE A 5 -6.45 36.35 24.52
C ILE A 5 -5.33 35.96 23.56
N ASN A 6 -4.65 34.84 23.85
CA ASN A 6 -3.72 34.20 22.93
C ASN A 6 -4.54 33.74 21.71
N GLU A 7 -4.56 34.56 20.67
CA GLU A 7 -4.77 34.07 19.31
C GLU A 7 -3.53 33.28 18.88
N SER A 8 -3.76 32.25 18.05
CA SER A 8 -2.78 31.41 17.35
C SER A 8 -2.14 30.26 18.13
N ASP A 9 -2.95 29.23 18.41
CA ASP A 9 -2.53 27.83 18.20
C ASP A 9 -3.55 27.21 17.23
N CYS A 10 -3.52 27.68 15.98
CA CYS A 10 -4.20 26.98 14.89
C CYS A 10 -3.33 25.76 14.60
N ARG A 11 -3.48 24.69 15.39
CA ARG A 11 -2.85 23.41 15.09
C ARG A 11 -3.29 23.03 13.68
N LEU A 12 -2.33 22.98 12.76
CA LEU A 12 -2.56 22.39 11.45
C LEU A 12 -3.01 20.96 11.71
N VAL A 13 -4.20 20.61 11.24
CA VAL A 13 -4.71 19.25 11.29
C VAL A 13 -4.51 18.69 9.90
N ALA A 14 -3.99 17.47 9.81
CA ALA A 14 -3.79 16.79 8.54
C ALA A 14 -5.07 16.88 7.68
N SER A 15 -4.89 17.27 6.42
CA SER A 15 -5.98 17.45 5.46
C SER A 15 -5.92 16.34 4.43
N ILE A 16 -7.04 15.63 4.25
CA ILE A 16 -7.14 14.53 3.30
C ILE A 16 -8.29 14.82 2.34
N GLN A 17 -7.94 14.98 1.06
CA GLN A 17 -8.85 15.11 -0.04
C GLN A 17 -8.49 14.07 -1.11
N VAL A 18 -9.39 13.11 -1.30
CA VAL A 18 -9.21 12.02 -2.26
C VAL A 18 -10.30 12.10 -3.33
N GLU A 19 -9.89 12.19 -4.58
CA GLU A 19 -10.75 11.97 -5.73
C GLU A 19 -10.72 10.49 -6.12
N ILE A 20 -11.88 9.86 -6.26
CA ILE A 20 -11.96 8.50 -6.82
C ILE A 20 -12.24 8.64 -8.31
N ASP A 21 -11.28 8.23 -9.14
CA ASP A 21 -11.37 8.30 -10.59
C ASP A 21 -11.54 6.90 -11.19
N THR A 22 -12.67 6.69 -11.88
CA THR A 22 -13.01 5.45 -12.57
C THR A 22 -13.01 5.59 -14.10
N SER A 23 -12.56 6.72 -14.67
CA SER A 23 -12.72 7.00 -16.11
C SER A 23 -11.94 6.07 -17.03
N LEU A 24 -10.86 5.44 -16.53
CA LEU A 24 -10.10 4.45 -17.30
C LEU A 24 -10.86 3.12 -17.46
N LEU A 25 -11.79 2.78 -16.56
CA LEU A 25 -12.41 1.46 -16.54
C LEU A 25 -13.23 1.16 -17.79
N ASP A 26 -13.90 2.15 -18.37
CA ASP A 26 -14.71 1.95 -19.58
C ASP A 26 -13.86 1.46 -20.76
N ASP A 27 -12.70 2.07 -20.96
CA ASP A 27 -11.76 1.66 -22.00
C ASP A 27 -11.09 0.31 -21.68
N LEU A 28 -10.73 0.05 -20.42
CA LEU A 28 -10.17 -1.24 -20.01
C LEU A 28 -11.18 -2.39 -20.22
N LEU A 29 -12.44 -2.21 -19.79
CA LEU A 29 -13.50 -3.21 -19.96
C LEU A 29 -13.80 -3.46 -21.43
N SER A 30 -13.88 -2.39 -22.24
CA SER A 30 -14.03 -2.50 -23.69
C SER A 30 -12.88 -3.31 -24.32
N TYR A 31 -11.63 -3.06 -23.90
CA TYR A 31 -10.48 -3.80 -24.40
C TYR A 31 -10.50 -5.27 -23.98
N VAL A 32 -10.83 -5.58 -22.72
CA VAL A 32 -10.96 -6.97 -22.23
C VAL A 32 -12.03 -7.72 -23.04
N GLN A 33 -13.14 -7.06 -23.39
CA GLN A 33 -14.22 -7.69 -24.14
C GLN A 33 -13.88 -7.90 -25.62
N HIS A 34 -13.26 -6.90 -26.27
CA HIS A 34 -13.18 -6.83 -27.73
C HIS A 34 -11.76 -6.89 -28.32
N THR A 35 -10.73 -6.69 -27.50
CA THR A 35 -9.31 -6.69 -27.91
C THR A 35 -9.04 -5.73 -29.08
N ASP A 36 -9.62 -4.53 -29.03
CA ASP A 36 -9.55 -3.52 -30.08
C ASP A 36 -8.30 -2.63 -29.95
N ARG A 37 -7.54 -2.47 -31.04
CA ARG A 37 -6.32 -1.66 -31.07
C ARG A 37 -6.58 -0.18 -30.77
N GLY A 38 -7.68 0.38 -31.28
CA GLY A 38 -8.03 1.78 -31.04
C GLY A 38 -8.33 2.07 -29.57
N THR A 39 -8.87 1.09 -28.85
CA THR A 39 -9.10 1.15 -27.41
C THR A 39 -7.80 1.09 -26.62
N LEU A 40 -6.85 0.23 -27.02
CA LEU A 40 -5.51 0.21 -26.42
C LEU A 40 -4.79 1.55 -26.56
N ASP A 41 -4.95 2.24 -27.70
CA ASP A 41 -4.38 3.57 -27.91
C ASP A 41 -4.91 4.60 -26.92
N ARG A 42 -6.20 4.52 -26.55
CA ARG A 42 -6.78 5.41 -25.53
C ARG A 42 -6.29 5.07 -24.13
N ILE A 43 -6.22 3.77 -23.80
CA ILE A 43 -5.73 3.28 -22.51
C ILE A 43 -4.34 3.85 -22.23
N ILE A 44 -3.37 3.69 -23.14
CA ILE A 44 -1.97 4.08 -22.87
C ILE A 44 -1.75 5.60 -22.76
N GLN A 45 -2.75 6.42 -23.10
CA GLN A 45 -2.70 7.87 -22.92
C GLN A 45 -3.32 8.33 -21.59
N HIS A 46 -4.03 7.44 -20.89
CA HIS A 46 -4.69 7.78 -19.65
C HIS A 46 -3.68 7.97 -18.49
N PRO A 47 -3.84 8.97 -17.61
CA PRO A 47 -2.93 9.21 -16.48
C PRO A 47 -2.72 7.97 -15.59
N ALA A 48 -3.78 7.29 -15.19
CA ALA A 48 -3.70 6.03 -14.44
C ALA A 48 -2.84 4.97 -15.16
N ALA A 49 -3.02 4.81 -16.47
CA ALA A 49 -2.29 3.80 -17.23
C ALA A 49 -0.78 4.09 -17.31
N LEU A 50 -0.43 5.37 -17.48
CA LEU A 50 0.96 5.85 -17.43
C LEU A 50 1.58 5.61 -16.05
N LYS A 51 0.81 5.87 -14.98
CA LYS A 51 1.25 5.68 -13.59
C LYS A 51 1.48 4.21 -13.24
N THR A 52 0.59 3.30 -13.65
CA THR A 52 0.80 1.85 -13.51
C THR A 52 2.05 1.39 -14.24
N TYR A 53 2.24 1.83 -15.50
CA TYR A 53 3.42 1.46 -16.27
C TYR A 53 4.72 1.98 -15.64
N LYS A 54 4.74 3.22 -15.16
CA LYS A 54 5.88 3.78 -14.42
C LYS A 54 6.22 2.98 -13.17
N HIS A 55 5.21 2.53 -12.42
CA HIS A 55 5.42 1.64 -11.28
C HIS A 55 6.07 0.32 -11.72
N ALA A 56 5.55 -0.30 -12.78
CA ALA A 56 6.10 -1.53 -13.34
C ALA A 56 7.57 -1.38 -13.77
N VAL A 57 7.93 -0.26 -14.39
CA VAL A 57 9.32 0.01 -14.76
C VAL A 57 10.20 0.24 -13.52
N ARG A 58 9.71 0.98 -12.51
CA ARG A 58 10.48 1.30 -11.29
C ARG A 58 10.91 0.04 -10.52
N PHE A 59 10.04 -0.96 -10.46
CA PHE A 59 10.27 -2.22 -9.75
C PHE A 59 10.71 -3.36 -10.68
N GLU A 60 11.09 -3.04 -11.93
CA GLU A 60 11.55 -4.02 -12.92
C GLU A 60 10.54 -5.15 -13.23
N ASN A 61 9.25 -4.92 -12.97
CA ASN A 61 8.15 -5.84 -13.28
C ASN A 61 7.83 -5.89 -14.79
N THR A 62 8.44 -5.03 -15.61
CA THR A 62 8.34 -5.10 -17.06
C THR A 62 9.55 -4.52 -17.78
N SER A 63 9.90 -5.12 -18.92
CA SER A 63 10.86 -4.59 -19.90
C SER A 63 10.20 -4.23 -21.23
N LYS A 64 8.88 -4.42 -21.35
CA LYS A 64 8.10 -4.08 -22.54
C LYS A 64 7.82 -2.59 -22.58
N ASP A 65 7.58 -2.05 -23.77
CA ASP A 65 7.00 -0.71 -23.87
C ASP A 65 5.58 -0.67 -23.29
N ILE A 66 5.04 0.54 -23.08
CA ILE A 66 3.72 0.71 -22.45
C ILE A 66 2.60 -0.03 -23.19
N ARG A 67 2.70 -0.16 -24.52
CA ARG A 67 1.69 -0.86 -25.32
C ARG A 67 1.77 -2.37 -25.09
N GLY A 68 2.98 -2.93 -25.14
CA GLY A 68 3.22 -4.34 -24.85
C GLY A 68 2.83 -4.70 -23.42
N PHE A 69 3.16 -3.84 -22.46
CA PHE A 69 2.77 -4.00 -21.06
C PHE A 69 1.24 -4.08 -20.89
N TRP A 70 0.49 -3.10 -21.38
CA TRP A 70 -0.98 -3.11 -21.25
C TRP A 70 -1.64 -4.22 -22.06
N SER A 71 -1.07 -4.59 -23.21
CA SER A 71 -1.55 -5.74 -23.98
C SER A 71 -1.42 -7.04 -23.19
N ASP A 72 -0.29 -7.26 -22.50
CA ASP A 72 -0.08 -8.44 -21.67
C ASP A 72 -0.96 -8.44 -20.42
N VAL A 73 -1.00 -7.32 -19.70
CA VAL A 73 -1.77 -7.17 -18.46
C VAL A 73 -3.26 -7.46 -18.68
N LEU A 74 -3.77 -7.13 -19.87
CA LEU A 74 -5.17 -7.31 -20.25
C LEU A 74 -5.39 -8.57 -21.11
N ASP A 75 -4.39 -9.43 -21.28
CA ASP A 75 -4.52 -10.69 -22.01
C ASP A 75 -5.28 -11.73 -21.16
N VAL A 76 -6.58 -11.52 -21.04
CA VAL A 76 -7.49 -12.37 -20.29
C VAL A 76 -8.08 -13.44 -21.21
N GLU A 77 -7.99 -14.70 -20.77
CA GLU A 77 -8.59 -15.85 -21.45
C GLU A 77 -10.07 -15.59 -21.75
N SER A 78 -10.53 -16.03 -22.92
CA SER A 78 -11.90 -15.76 -23.41
C SER A 78 -12.99 -16.18 -22.42
N GLU A 79 -12.78 -17.29 -21.70
CA GLU A 79 -13.71 -17.83 -20.71
C GLU A 79 -13.78 -16.97 -19.43
N GLN A 80 -12.70 -16.25 -19.11
CA GLN A 80 -12.57 -15.44 -17.90
C GLN A 80 -13.02 -13.98 -18.10
N ARG A 81 -13.07 -13.48 -19.34
CA ARG A 81 -13.46 -12.10 -19.67
C ARG A 81 -14.80 -11.68 -19.03
N SER A 82 -15.80 -12.55 -19.10
CA SER A 82 -17.12 -12.27 -18.53
C SER A 82 -17.12 -12.21 -16.99
N GLN A 83 -16.18 -12.92 -16.35
CA GLN A 83 -16.00 -12.91 -14.90
C GLN A 83 -15.32 -11.62 -14.46
N VAL A 84 -14.28 -11.18 -15.18
CA VAL A 84 -13.59 -9.90 -14.94
C VAL A 84 -14.57 -8.73 -15.05
N VAL A 85 -15.40 -8.70 -16.09
CA VAL A 85 -16.41 -7.62 -16.26
C VAL A 85 -17.37 -7.59 -15.06
N LYS A 86 -17.96 -8.73 -14.70
CA LYS A 86 -18.86 -8.81 -13.53
C LYS A 86 -18.17 -8.45 -12.22
N ALA A 87 -16.90 -8.82 -12.07
CA ALA A 87 -16.08 -8.51 -10.92
C ALA A 87 -15.91 -7.00 -10.72
N VAL A 88 -15.56 -6.30 -11.80
CA VAL A 88 -15.39 -4.85 -11.81
C VAL A 88 -16.72 -4.14 -11.62
N ASP A 89 -17.80 -4.58 -12.29
CA ASP A 89 -19.14 -4.01 -12.13
C ASP A 89 -19.61 -4.06 -10.67
N ARG A 90 -19.40 -5.18 -9.98
CA ARG A 90 -19.72 -5.31 -8.54
C ARG A 90 -18.95 -4.31 -7.68
N CYS A 91 -17.66 -4.12 -7.97
CA CYS A 91 -16.84 -3.14 -7.24
C CYS A 91 -17.30 -1.71 -7.52
N LEU A 92 -17.66 -1.38 -8.77
CA LEU A 92 -18.19 -0.08 -9.15
C LEU A 92 -19.52 0.22 -8.46
N ASP A 93 -20.43 -0.74 -8.42
CA ASP A 93 -21.71 -0.59 -7.74
C ASP A 93 -21.50 -0.37 -6.24
N HIS A 94 -20.58 -1.11 -5.62
CA HIS A 94 -20.22 -0.94 -4.21
C HIS A 94 -19.58 0.44 -3.93
N LEU A 95 -18.63 0.89 -4.76
CA LEU A 95 -18.01 2.22 -4.66
C LEU A 95 -19.05 3.34 -4.74
N ARG A 96 -20.06 3.18 -5.61
CA ARG A 96 -21.15 4.15 -5.77
C ARG A 96 -22.11 4.12 -4.59
N SER A 97 -22.50 2.94 -4.11
CA SER A 97 -23.46 2.80 -3.01
C SER A 97 -22.87 3.19 -1.66
N GLU A 98 -21.58 2.96 -1.45
CA GLU A 98 -20.89 3.18 -0.16
C GLU A 98 -20.02 4.44 -0.16
N ARG A 99 -20.25 5.40 -1.06
CA ARG A 99 -19.39 6.59 -1.21
C ARG A 99 -19.13 7.34 0.10
N GLU A 100 -20.14 7.46 0.96
CA GLU A 100 -20.01 8.12 2.26
C GLU A 100 -19.08 7.35 3.21
N THR A 101 -19.19 6.01 3.23
CA THR A 101 -18.31 5.11 3.98
C THR A 101 -16.85 5.30 3.56
N TYR A 102 -16.57 5.36 2.25
CA TYR A 102 -15.21 5.61 1.74
C TYR A 102 -14.68 6.97 2.20
N GLN A 103 -15.49 8.03 2.06
CA GLN A 103 -15.08 9.37 2.49
C GLN A 103 -14.82 9.46 3.99
N MET A 104 -15.59 8.75 4.81
CA MET A 104 -15.35 8.65 6.24
C MET A 104 -14.02 7.93 6.52
N LEU A 105 -13.83 6.76 5.94
CA LEU A 105 -12.61 5.96 6.12
C LEU A 105 -11.36 6.69 5.66
N PHE A 106 -11.43 7.43 4.54
CA PHE A 106 -10.31 8.24 4.07
C PHE A 106 -10.00 9.41 5.01
N LYS A 107 -11.02 10.02 5.63
CA LYS A 107 -10.80 11.05 6.66
C LYS A 107 -10.16 10.46 7.91
N ASP A 108 -10.49 9.23 8.28
CA ASP A 108 -9.93 8.56 9.46
C ASP A 108 -8.42 8.30 9.34
N LEU A 109 -7.89 8.17 8.12
CA LEU A 109 -6.44 8.08 7.88
C LEU A 109 -5.65 9.23 8.52
N ARG A 110 -6.27 10.41 8.70
CA ARG A 110 -5.60 11.57 9.33
C ARG A 110 -5.07 11.26 10.73
N MET A 111 -5.66 10.28 11.42
CA MET A 111 -5.24 9.86 12.76
C MET A 111 -3.95 9.04 12.74
N TYR A 112 -3.46 8.68 11.57
CA TYR A 112 -2.27 7.84 11.37
C TYR A 112 -1.21 8.56 10.52
N LEU A 113 -1.38 9.86 10.27
CA LEU A 113 -0.47 10.67 9.46
C LEU A 113 0.02 11.88 10.25
N PRO A 114 1.20 12.44 9.90
CA PRO A 114 1.71 13.66 10.53
C PRO A 114 0.72 14.83 10.40
N ASP A 115 0.64 15.69 11.41
CA ASP A 115 -0.31 16.81 11.48
C ASP A 115 -0.15 17.83 10.34
N ASP A 116 1.06 17.94 9.79
CA ASP A 116 1.39 18.79 8.64
C ASP A 116 1.17 18.09 7.29
N CYS A 117 0.71 16.84 7.28
CA CYS A 117 0.40 16.12 6.05
C CYS A 117 -0.82 16.74 5.34
N ILE A 118 -0.59 17.18 4.10
CA ILE A 118 -1.63 17.62 3.17
C ILE A 118 -1.70 16.59 2.04
N LEU A 119 -2.69 15.71 2.09
CA LEU A 119 -2.91 14.68 1.09
C LEU A 119 -4.02 15.11 0.14
N GLU A 120 -3.65 15.71 -0.99
CA GLU A 120 -4.53 15.95 -2.14
C GLU A 120 -4.15 14.97 -3.25
N THR A 121 -4.97 13.94 -3.46
CA THR A 121 -4.60 12.82 -4.34
C THR A 121 -5.79 12.22 -5.08
N THR A 122 -5.48 11.36 -6.05
CA THR A 122 -6.45 10.57 -6.81
C THR A 122 -6.23 9.08 -6.51
N LEU A 123 -7.32 8.39 -6.21
CA LEU A 123 -7.44 6.94 -6.20
C LEU A 123 -8.01 6.50 -7.56
N TYR A 124 -7.16 5.96 -8.42
CA TYR A 124 -7.58 5.45 -9.72
C TYR A 124 -8.05 4.00 -9.62
N ALA A 125 -9.18 3.68 -10.22
CA ALA A 125 -9.58 2.30 -10.44
C ALA A 125 -8.96 1.77 -11.75
N ILE A 126 -8.35 0.57 -11.69
CA ILE A 126 -7.72 -0.11 -12.83
C ILE A 126 -8.16 -1.58 -12.91
N ILE A 127 -7.69 -2.28 -13.95
CA ILE A 127 -7.85 -3.73 -14.16
C ILE A 127 -6.47 -4.34 -14.43
N GLY A 128 -6.10 -5.36 -13.66
CA GLY A 128 -4.85 -6.11 -13.80
C GLY A 128 -3.64 -5.51 -13.06
N TYR A 129 -2.46 -6.06 -13.37
CA TYR A 129 -1.13 -5.73 -12.81
C TYR A 129 -0.89 -6.19 -11.36
N ASP A 130 -1.36 -5.44 -10.36
CA ASP A 130 -1.21 -5.76 -8.93
C ASP A 130 -2.53 -5.45 -8.22
N VAL A 131 -2.72 -5.82 -6.96
CA VAL A 131 -3.95 -5.54 -6.21
C VAL A 131 -4.12 -4.04 -5.94
N GLY A 132 -3.03 -3.37 -5.56
CA GLY A 132 -2.96 -1.96 -5.23
C GLY A 132 -1.52 -1.47 -5.37
N ILE A 133 -1.34 -0.23 -5.82
CA ILE A 133 -0.01 0.40 -5.97
C ILE A 133 -0.06 1.90 -5.70
N VAL A 134 1.11 2.49 -5.42
CA VAL A 134 1.32 3.93 -5.38
C VAL A 134 2.30 4.39 -6.45
N SER A 135 1.90 5.39 -7.23
CA SER A 135 2.73 5.93 -8.31
C SER A 135 2.50 7.41 -8.56
N ASP A 136 3.58 8.19 -8.49
CA ASP A 136 3.62 9.64 -8.72
C ASP A 136 2.54 10.38 -7.91
N GLY A 137 2.46 10.12 -6.61
CA GLY A 137 1.53 10.80 -5.69
C GLY A 137 0.07 10.38 -5.86
N SER A 138 -0.20 9.22 -6.45
CA SER A 138 -1.56 8.67 -6.61
C SER A 138 -1.60 7.21 -6.19
N ALA A 139 -2.75 6.78 -5.69
CA ALA A 139 -3.05 5.37 -5.43
C ALA A 139 -3.79 4.79 -6.64
N LEU A 140 -3.56 3.50 -6.93
CA LEU A 140 -4.27 2.77 -7.98
C LEU A 140 -4.73 1.43 -7.41
N LEU A 141 -5.97 1.05 -7.70
CA LEU A 141 -6.61 -0.15 -7.16
C LEU A 141 -7.18 -1.02 -8.28
N ASN A 142 -6.77 -2.29 -8.33
CA ASN A 142 -7.24 -3.23 -9.34
C ASN A 142 -8.56 -3.87 -8.92
N LEU A 143 -9.66 -3.36 -9.45
CA LEU A 143 -11.00 -3.83 -9.08
C LEU A 143 -11.32 -5.24 -9.59
N ALA A 144 -10.49 -5.79 -10.48
CA ALA A 144 -10.63 -7.17 -10.95
C ALA A 144 -9.91 -8.19 -10.05
N HIS A 145 -9.21 -7.75 -9.00
CA HIS A 145 -8.45 -8.67 -8.15
C HIS A 145 -9.38 -9.68 -7.44
N PRO A 146 -9.00 -10.98 -7.36
CA PRO A 146 -9.84 -12.02 -6.76
C PRO A 146 -10.27 -11.75 -5.32
N TRP A 147 -9.44 -11.06 -4.53
CA TRP A 147 -9.77 -10.70 -3.14
C TRP A 147 -11.11 -9.97 -2.99
N PHE A 148 -11.42 -9.06 -3.92
CA PHE A 148 -12.68 -8.31 -3.88
C PHE A 148 -13.89 -9.15 -4.29
N GLN A 149 -13.65 -10.30 -4.92
CA GLN A 149 -14.70 -11.26 -5.27
C GLN A 149 -15.05 -12.16 -4.09
N GLU A 150 -14.07 -12.43 -3.23
CA GLU A 150 -14.24 -13.13 -1.96
C GLU A 150 -14.98 -12.26 -0.94
N ASP A 151 -14.54 -11.00 -0.77
CA ASP A 151 -15.22 -10.02 0.06
C ASP A 151 -15.07 -8.60 -0.52
N ILE A 152 -16.18 -8.07 -1.04
CA ILE A 152 -16.20 -6.73 -1.63
C ILE A 152 -15.92 -5.62 -0.61
N ARG A 153 -16.12 -5.89 0.69
CA ARG A 153 -15.88 -4.93 1.77
C ARG A 153 -14.39 -4.66 1.99
N GLU A 154 -13.49 -5.43 1.36
CA GLU A 154 -12.05 -5.19 1.37
C GLU A 154 -11.63 -3.96 0.57
N VAL A 155 -12.40 -3.58 -0.46
CA VAL A 155 -12.08 -2.47 -1.38
C VAL A 155 -11.76 -1.15 -0.64
N PRO A 156 -12.61 -0.64 0.29
CA PRO A 156 -12.29 0.61 0.99
C PRO A 156 -11.06 0.51 1.89
N PHE A 157 -10.80 -0.65 2.49
CA PHE A 157 -9.66 -0.81 3.38
C PHE A 157 -8.34 -0.99 2.64
N LEU A 158 -8.35 -1.63 1.48
CA LEU A 158 -7.17 -1.64 0.62
C LEU A 158 -6.93 -0.27 0.00
N ALA A 159 -7.99 0.49 -0.33
CA ALA A 159 -7.83 1.89 -0.71
C ALA A 159 -7.19 2.72 0.42
N MET A 160 -7.58 2.51 1.69
CA MET A 160 -6.92 3.16 2.83
C MET A 160 -5.42 2.82 2.91
N HIS A 161 -5.07 1.55 2.70
CA HIS A 161 -3.67 1.08 2.69
C HIS A 161 -2.86 1.80 1.61
N GLU A 162 -3.35 1.85 0.37
CA GLU A 162 -2.63 2.55 -0.72
C GLU A 162 -2.56 4.07 -0.50
N LEU A 163 -3.62 4.69 0.03
CA LEU A 163 -3.62 6.12 0.34
C LEU A 163 -2.63 6.45 1.46
N HIS A 164 -2.47 5.55 2.43
CA HIS A 164 -1.43 5.67 3.45
C HIS A 164 -0.03 5.67 2.80
N HIS A 165 0.23 4.78 1.83
CA HIS A 165 1.48 4.80 1.07
C HIS A 165 1.71 6.12 0.32
N VAL A 166 0.68 6.75 -0.23
CA VAL A 166 0.82 8.08 -0.87
C VAL A 166 1.33 9.12 0.13
N ALA A 167 0.75 9.16 1.33
CA ALA A 167 1.18 10.09 2.37
C ALA A 167 2.57 9.74 2.91
N TYR A 168 2.84 8.46 3.18
CA TYR A 168 4.14 8.01 3.66
C TYR A 168 5.27 8.41 2.69
N THR A 169 5.05 8.21 1.39
CA THR A 169 6.05 8.50 0.36
C THR A 169 6.31 9.99 0.11
N SER A 170 5.49 10.90 0.66
CA SER A 170 5.82 12.32 0.69
C SER A 170 6.88 12.69 1.73
N TYR A 171 7.08 11.85 2.75
CA TYR A 171 8.12 12.02 3.78
C TYR A 171 9.33 11.13 3.49
N ASN A 172 9.08 9.90 3.04
CA ASN A 172 10.10 8.88 2.81
C ASN A 172 10.06 8.44 1.34
N PRO A 173 10.91 9.00 0.46
CA PRO A 173 10.91 8.65 -0.96
C PRO A 173 11.12 7.15 -1.17
N MET A 174 10.34 6.56 -2.08
CA MET A 174 10.48 5.15 -2.44
C MET A 174 11.88 4.84 -2.99
N PHE A 175 12.49 3.76 -2.49
CA PHE A 175 13.67 3.18 -3.10
C PHE A 175 13.36 2.61 -4.49
N LYS A 176 14.39 2.36 -5.29
CA LYS A 176 14.28 1.66 -6.58
C LYS A 176 15.06 0.36 -6.49
N MET A 177 14.60 -0.67 -7.19
CA MET A 177 15.31 -1.96 -7.26
C MET A 177 16.73 -1.79 -7.80
N ALA A 178 16.92 -0.93 -8.79
CA ALA A 178 18.23 -0.62 -9.37
C ALA A 178 19.22 0.07 -8.40
N ASP A 179 18.73 0.61 -7.29
CA ASP A 179 19.56 1.24 -6.26
C ASP A 179 20.08 0.21 -5.23
N LEU A 180 19.57 -1.03 -5.23
CA LEU A 180 20.01 -2.10 -4.33
C LEU A 180 21.28 -2.76 -4.88
N GLN A 181 22.45 -2.35 -4.37
CA GLN A 181 23.74 -2.85 -4.87
C GLN A 181 24.45 -3.73 -3.85
N THR A 182 24.28 -3.47 -2.55
CA THR A 182 24.96 -4.18 -1.47
C THR A 182 24.02 -4.80 -0.45
N THR A 183 24.56 -5.68 0.39
CA THR A 183 23.85 -6.27 1.54
C THR A 183 23.33 -5.21 2.51
N SER A 184 24.08 -4.12 2.75
CA SER A 184 23.59 -2.96 3.50
C SER A 184 22.40 -2.28 2.81
N ASP A 185 22.40 -2.11 1.48
CA ASP A 185 21.25 -1.52 0.77
C ASP A 185 20.00 -2.40 0.94
N LEU A 186 20.15 -3.72 0.86
CA LEU A 186 19.04 -4.67 1.05
C LEU A 186 18.49 -4.61 2.48
N PHE A 187 19.37 -4.53 3.49
CA PHE A 187 18.97 -4.39 4.88
C PHE A 187 18.13 -3.12 5.10
N GLU A 188 18.59 -1.98 4.59
CA GLU A 188 17.85 -0.72 4.68
C GLU A 188 16.53 -0.75 3.88
N ALA A 189 16.49 -1.43 2.73
CA ALA A 189 15.26 -1.64 1.98
C ALA A 189 14.24 -2.49 2.77
N VAL A 190 14.70 -3.54 3.47
CA VAL A 190 13.84 -4.33 4.36
C VAL A 190 13.31 -3.47 5.51
N ARG A 191 14.12 -2.63 6.13
CA ARG A 191 13.66 -1.72 7.19
C ARG A 191 12.63 -0.70 6.68
N TYR A 192 12.93 -0.08 5.54
CA TYR A 192 12.02 0.85 4.87
C TYR A 192 10.68 0.18 4.59
N ALA A 193 10.68 -1.01 3.98
CA ALA A 193 9.46 -1.70 3.60
C ALA A 193 8.67 -2.19 4.82
N THR A 194 9.32 -2.67 5.88
CA THR A 194 8.66 -3.03 7.14
C THR A 194 7.93 -1.85 7.76
N HIS A 195 8.55 -0.67 7.77
CA HIS A 195 7.93 0.52 8.29
C HIS A 195 6.72 0.95 7.44
N MET A 196 6.94 1.09 6.12
CA MET A 196 5.92 1.48 5.17
C MET A 196 4.71 0.54 5.18
N GLU A 197 4.93 -0.76 4.99
CA GLU A 197 3.87 -1.76 4.90
C GLU A 197 3.21 -2.05 6.24
N GLY A 198 4.01 -2.05 7.32
CA GLY A 198 3.51 -2.23 8.67
C GLY A 198 2.50 -1.16 9.06
N LEU A 199 2.84 0.11 8.82
CA LEU A 199 1.92 1.22 9.07
C LEU A 199 0.68 1.15 8.19
N ALA A 200 0.82 0.82 6.91
CA ALA A 200 -0.31 0.73 5.98
C ALA A 200 -1.25 -0.45 6.30
N VAL A 201 -0.77 -1.53 6.92
CA VAL A 201 -1.61 -2.61 7.49
C VAL A 201 -2.25 -2.18 8.80
N TYR A 202 -1.53 -1.42 9.63
CA TYR A 202 -2.01 -0.98 10.93
C TYR A 202 -3.08 0.11 10.83
N ALA A 203 -2.93 1.08 9.93
CA ALA A 203 -3.84 2.23 9.78
C ALA A 203 -5.33 1.84 9.61
N PRO A 204 -5.71 0.85 8.78
CA PRO A 204 -7.11 0.42 8.67
C PRO A 204 -7.55 -0.56 9.77
N LEU A 205 -6.67 -1.02 10.68
CA LEU A 205 -6.97 -2.13 11.60
C LEU A 205 -8.17 -1.86 12.52
N GLU A 206 -8.24 -0.69 13.14
CA GLU A 206 -9.32 -0.32 14.05
C GLU A 206 -10.67 -0.39 13.33
N ARG A 207 -10.75 0.19 12.12
CA ARG A 207 -11.97 0.16 11.31
C ARG A 207 -12.29 -1.22 10.78
N ARG A 208 -11.29 -2.03 10.44
CA ARG A 208 -11.53 -3.43 10.07
C ARG A 208 -12.14 -4.24 11.21
N ILE A 209 -11.73 -3.94 12.46
CA ILE A 209 -12.34 -4.54 13.65
C ILE A 209 -13.80 -4.11 13.79
N ASP A 210 -14.07 -2.80 13.68
CA ASP A 210 -15.44 -2.26 13.78
C ASP A 210 -16.40 -2.86 12.73
N PHE A 211 -15.92 -3.07 11.51
CA PHE A 211 -16.71 -3.58 10.38
C PHE A 211 -16.64 -5.11 10.21
N GLU A 212 -15.86 -5.80 11.04
CA GLU A 212 -15.62 -7.24 10.97
C GLU A 212 -15.12 -7.72 9.58
N VAL A 213 -14.14 -7.02 9.00
CA VAL A 213 -13.57 -7.30 7.66
C VAL A 213 -12.12 -7.77 7.76
N PHE A 214 -11.94 -9.09 7.72
CA PHE A 214 -10.66 -9.77 7.94
C PHE A 214 -10.30 -10.79 6.85
N SER A 215 -10.88 -10.70 5.66
CA SER A 215 -10.61 -11.65 4.57
C SER A 215 -9.20 -11.50 3.99
N ASN A 216 -8.62 -10.30 4.02
CA ASN A 216 -7.22 -10.12 3.69
C ASN A 216 -6.33 -10.92 4.66
N ILE A 217 -5.36 -11.66 4.10
CA ILE A 217 -4.54 -12.66 4.79
C ILE A 217 -3.77 -12.13 6.01
N ASP A 218 -3.51 -10.83 6.07
CA ASP A 218 -2.71 -10.23 7.13
C ASP A 218 -3.48 -10.13 8.45
N TYR A 219 -4.79 -9.85 8.40
CA TYR A 219 -5.59 -9.55 9.60
C TYR A 219 -5.90 -10.78 10.47
N PRO A 220 -6.30 -11.96 9.91
CA PRO A 220 -6.44 -13.17 10.71
C PRO A 220 -5.15 -13.56 11.43
N VAL A 221 -4.00 -13.25 10.83
CA VAL A 221 -2.69 -13.52 11.42
C VAL A 221 -2.38 -12.51 12.51
N LEU A 222 -2.55 -11.22 12.23
CA LEU A 222 -2.27 -10.13 13.16
C LEU A 222 -3.13 -10.25 14.44
N LEU A 223 -4.39 -10.64 14.30
CA LEU A 223 -5.32 -10.86 15.42
C LEU A 223 -5.07 -12.17 16.18
N ASN A 224 -4.31 -13.10 15.60
CA ASN A 224 -3.92 -14.34 16.26
C ASN A 224 -2.52 -14.19 16.87
N ARG A 225 -2.47 -13.82 18.16
CA ARG A 225 -1.21 -13.63 18.91
C ARG A 225 -0.18 -14.73 18.68
N ARG A 226 -0.57 -16.01 18.73
CA ARG A 226 0.38 -17.13 18.58
C ARG A 226 1.03 -17.15 17.18
N VAL A 227 0.24 -16.91 16.14
CA VAL A 227 0.73 -16.91 14.75
C VAL A 227 1.53 -15.65 14.46
N ARG A 228 1.03 -14.48 14.90
CA ARG A 228 1.75 -13.20 14.82
C ARG A 228 3.12 -13.29 15.50
N ASP A 229 3.18 -13.69 16.77
CA ASP A 229 4.44 -13.77 17.52
C ASP A 229 5.43 -14.76 16.88
N LYS A 230 4.93 -15.80 16.19
CA LYS A 230 5.77 -16.69 15.38
C LYS A 230 6.37 -15.94 14.18
N ARG A 231 5.55 -15.25 13.37
CA ARG A 231 6.03 -14.50 12.20
C ARG A 231 6.97 -13.35 12.60
N VAL A 232 6.71 -12.68 13.71
CA VAL A 232 7.58 -11.62 14.25
C VAL A 232 8.97 -12.18 14.58
N ARG A 233 9.05 -13.36 15.23
CA ARG A 233 10.36 -14.01 15.47
C ARG A 233 11.07 -14.44 14.19
N GLU A 234 10.33 -15.00 13.23
CA GLU A 234 10.88 -15.36 11.92
C GLU A 234 11.43 -14.12 11.20
N TYR A 235 10.69 -13.02 11.22
CA TYR A 235 11.13 -11.73 10.69
C TYR A 235 12.43 -11.24 11.33
N PHE A 236 12.47 -11.11 12.66
CA PHE A 236 13.65 -10.59 13.35
C PHE A 236 14.87 -11.49 13.18
N SER A 237 14.70 -12.82 13.11
CA SER A 237 15.81 -13.73 12.78
C SER A 237 16.43 -13.40 11.42
N MET A 238 15.62 -13.10 10.40
CA MET A 238 16.14 -12.73 9.08
C MET A 238 16.78 -11.33 9.08
N VAL A 239 16.22 -10.39 9.83
CA VAL A 239 16.78 -9.04 9.96
C VAL A 239 18.15 -9.07 10.65
N GLU A 240 18.29 -9.85 11.73
CA GLU A 240 19.57 -10.05 12.42
C GLU A 240 20.62 -10.69 11.51
N GLU A 241 20.22 -11.66 10.67
CA GLU A 241 21.10 -12.27 9.67
C GLU A 241 21.56 -11.27 8.60
N LEU A 242 20.67 -10.40 8.13
CA LEU A 242 21.01 -9.33 7.18
C LEU A 242 21.92 -8.27 7.81
N GLU A 243 21.64 -7.85 9.04
CA GLU A 243 22.44 -6.87 9.77
C GLU A 243 23.86 -7.38 10.06
N ALA A 244 24.00 -8.67 10.36
CA ALA A 244 25.28 -9.31 10.62
C ALA A 244 26.05 -9.72 9.35
N ALA A 245 25.44 -9.59 8.16
CA ALA A 245 26.07 -9.97 6.91
C ALA A 245 27.30 -9.10 6.61
N GLU A 246 28.33 -9.69 6.01
CA GLU A 246 29.47 -8.92 5.50
C GLU A 246 29.00 -7.96 4.39
N GLU A 247 29.53 -6.74 4.38
CA GLU A 247 29.25 -5.78 3.32
C GLU A 247 29.83 -6.26 1.99
N ARG A 248 28.95 -6.59 1.05
CA ARG A 248 29.32 -7.10 -0.27
C ARG A 248 28.26 -6.77 -1.31
N PRO A 249 28.60 -6.85 -2.61
CA PRO A 249 27.59 -6.80 -3.67
C PRO A 249 26.53 -7.89 -3.51
N LEU A 250 25.29 -7.57 -3.86
CA LEU A 250 24.18 -8.52 -3.90
C LEU A 250 24.37 -9.55 -5.00
N ASP A 251 23.97 -10.78 -4.72
CA ASP A 251 23.75 -11.82 -5.71
C ASP A 251 22.25 -12.17 -5.82
N SER A 252 21.92 -13.07 -6.73
CA SER A 252 20.51 -13.44 -6.99
C SER A 252 19.82 -14.09 -5.78
N SER A 253 20.58 -14.77 -4.90
CA SER A 253 20.02 -15.44 -3.74
C SER A 253 19.65 -14.47 -2.63
N ASP A 254 20.36 -13.33 -2.52
CA ASP A 254 20.02 -12.29 -1.54
C ASP A 254 18.62 -11.70 -1.82
N LEU A 255 18.24 -11.58 -3.09
CA LEU A 255 16.94 -11.05 -3.49
C LEU A 255 15.77 -11.99 -3.17
N GLU A 256 16.03 -13.28 -2.88
CA GLU A 256 14.99 -14.22 -2.42
C GLU A 256 14.39 -13.80 -1.08
N VAL A 257 15.14 -13.03 -0.27
CA VAL A 257 14.63 -12.45 0.97
C VAL A 257 13.42 -11.55 0.71
N ILE A 258 13.42 -10.80 -0.39
CA ILE A 258 12.31 -9.90 -0.74
C ILE A 258 11.02 -10.70 -0.95
N GLU A 259 11.08 -11.88 -1.59
CA GLU A 259 9.90 -12.74 -1.78
C GLU A 259 9.36 -13.26 -0.45
N VAL A 260 10.22 -13.65 0.50
CA VAL A 260 9.78 -14.12 1.83
C VAL A 260 9.16 -12.99 2.66
N MET A 261 9.72 -11.79 2.52
CA MET A 261 9.28 -10.59 3.23
C MET A 261 7.96 -10.03 2.67
N SER A 262 7.86 -9.93 1.35
CA SER A 262 6.76 -9.26 0.63
C SER A 262 5.62 -10.21 0.21
N GLY A 263 5.99 -11.42 -0.18
CA GLY A 263 5.14 -12.35 -0.91
C GLY A 263 4.74 -13.60 -0.15
N GLY A 264 4.10 -14.51 -0.88
CA GLY A 264 3.71 -15.82 -0.40
C GLY A 264 2.72 -15.84 0.78
N LYS A 265 2.77 -16.92 1.55
CA LYS A 265 1.89 -17.13 2.72
C LYS A 265 2.39 -16.41 3.99
N THR A 266 3.60 -15.85 3.99
CA THR A 266 4.28 -15.36 5.20
C THR A 266 4.16 -13.86 5.38
N ARG A 267 4.44 -13.06 4.34
CA ARG A 267 4.31 -11.59 4.36
C ARG A 267 4.94 -10.97 5.61
N LEU A 268 6.20 -11.35 5.88
CA LEU A 268 6.83 -11.12 7.18
C LEU A 268 6.91 -9.64 7.55
N TRP A 269 7.30 -8.76 6.62
CA TRP A 269 7.44 -7.34 6.92
C TRP A 269 6.10 -6.65 7.18
N TYR A 270 4.99 -7.19 6.66
CA TYR A 270 3.65 -6.65 6.86
C TYR A 270 3.20 -6.94 8.29
N ILE A 271 3.36 -8.19 8.71
CA ILE A 271 2.96 -8.65 10.04
C ILE A 271 3.86 -8.09 11.13
N ALA A 272 5.18 -8.12 10.92
CA ALA A 272 6.13 -7.59 11.89
C ALA A 272 6.02 -6.08 12.01
N GLY A 273 5.95 -5.36 10.89
CA GLY A 273 5.76 -3.92 10.89
C GLY A 273 4.44 -3.50 11.56
N ALA A 274 3.33 -4.18 11.25
CA ALA A 274 2.05 -3.88 11.90
C ALA A 274 2.09 -4.19 13.40
N HIS A 275 2.77 -5.27 13.81
CA HIS A 275 2.99 -5.57 15.22
C HIS A 275 3.82 -4.50 15.94
N MET A 276 4.89 -4.00 15.31
CA MET A 276 5.70 -2.91 15.84
C MET A 276 4.88 -1.64 15.96
N ALA A 277 4.09 -1.30 14.94
CA ALA A 277 3.20 -0.13 14.97
C ALA A 277 2.17 -0.22 16.12
N MET A 278 1.53 -1.39 16.28
CA MET A 278 0.64 -1.66 17.42
C MET A 278 1.34 -1.45 18.76
N ALA A 279 2.53 -2.03 18.94
CA ALA A 279 3.26 -1.93 20.19
C ALA A 279 3.65 -0.49 20.53
N ILE A 280 4.11 0.28 19.55
CA ILE A 280 4.45 1.70 19.73
C ILE A 280 3.20 2.50 20.09
N ASP A 281 2.10 2.35 19.36
CA ASP A 281 0.86 3.08 19.64
C ASP A 281 0.30 2.74 21.03
N GLU A 282 0.25 1.46 21.39
CA GLU A 282 -0.29 1.01 22.69
C GLU A 282 0.55 1.48 23.89
N ASN A 283 1.89 1.56 23.76
CA ASN A 283 2.78 1.86 24.88
C ASN A 283 3.26 3.32 24.93
N LEU A 284 3.43 3.96 23.77
CA LEU A 284 3.98 5.33 23.64
C LEU A 284 2.99 6.32 23.04
N GLY A 285 1.84 5.84 22.55
CA GLY A 285 0.78 6.66 21.96
C GLY A 285 0.95 6.96 20.48
N ARG A 286 -0.17 7.31 19.84
CA ARG A 286 -0.28 7.56 18.40
C ARG A 286 0.66 8.65 17.90
N GLU A 287 0.84 9.72 18.67
CA GLU A 287 1.76 10.81 18.30
C GLU A 287 3.19 10.28 18.12
N SER A 288 3.66 9.41 19.02
CA SER A 288 4.98 8.78 18.92
C SER A 288 5.08 7.88 17.70
N LEU A 289 4.04 7.10 17.39
CA LEU A 289 4.01 6.25 16.18
C LEU A 289 4.07 7.11 14.91
N VAL A 290 3.24 8.14 14.81
CA VAL A 290 3.16 9.02 13.65
C VAL A 290 4.47 9.78 13.44
N GLN A 291 5.13 10.21 14.51
CA GLN A 291 6.43 10.89 14.42
C GLN A 291 7.49 10.02 13.72
N THR A 292 7.40 8.69 13.82
CA THR A 292 8.34 7.81 13.08
C THR A 292 8.24 7.99 11.58
N ILE A 293 7.10 8.40 11.02
CA ILE A 293 6.97 8.71 9.58
C ILE A 293 7.86 9.91 9.20
N VAL A 294 7.94 10.91 10.07
CA VAL A 294 8.75 12.12 9.85
C VAL A 294 10.24 11.82 10.05
N ASP A 295 10.56 11.05 11.09
CA ASP A 295 11.93 10.72 11.46
C ASP A 295 12.54 9.60 10.60
N GLY A 296 11.68 8.83 9.93
CA GLY A 296 12.01 7.80 8.95
C GLY A 296 12.13 6.38 9.51
N PRO A 297 12.45 5.40 8.64
CA PRO A 297 12.45 3.98 8.99
C PRO A 297 13.37 3.62 10.15
N ALA A 298 14.54 4.26 10.27
CA ALA A 298 15.46 3.92 11.33
C ALA A 298 14.87 4.21 12.72
N ALA A 299 14.21 5.38 12.86
CA ALA A 299 13.56 5.78 14.10
C ALA A 299 12.42 4.82 14.51
N PHE A 300 11.69 4.25 13.54
CA PHE A 300 10.66 3.25 13.83
C PHE A 300 11.21 2.02 14.56
N PHE A 301 12.38 1.52 14.14
CA PHE A 301 13.06 0.40 14.80
C PHE A 301 13.64 0.80 16.15
N ASP A 302 14.26 1.99 16.24
CA ASP A 302 14.86 2.49 17.48
C ASP A 302 13.78 2.65 18.57
N VAL A 303 12.65 3.27 18.22
CA VAL A 303 11.51 3.46 19.12
C VAL A 303 10.95 2.11 19.57
N TYR A 304 10.71 1.17 18.64
CA TYR A 304 10.24 -0.17 19.01
C TYR A 304 11.20 -0.91 19.95
N SER A 305 12.51 -0.78 19.72
CA SER A 305 13.54 -1.44 20.54
C SER A 305 13.55 -0.96 22.00
N THR A 306 13.03 0.24 22.29
CA THR A 306 12.87 0.72 23.67
C THR A 306 11.79 0.00 24.47
N LEU A 307 10.91 -0.76 23.78
CA LEU A 307 9.78 -1.48 24.35
C LEU A 307 10.07 -2.98 24.58
N ALA A 308 11.17 -3.48 24.00
CA ALA A 308 11.54 -4.89 23.99
C ALA A 308 12.31 -5.34 25.24
#